data_AF-A0A645IEK5-F1
#
_entry.id   AF-A0A645IEK5-F1
#
_cell.length_a   1.000
_cell.length_b   1.000
_cell.length_c   1.000
_cell.angle_alpha   90.00
_cell.angle_beta   90.00
_cell.angle_gamma   90.00
#
_symmetry.space_group_name_H-M   'P 1'
#
loop_
_entity.id
_entity.type
_entity.pdbx_description
1 polymer ?
#
loop_
_entity_poly.entity_id
_entity_poly.type
_entity_poly.pdbx_seq_one_letter_code
_entity_poly.pdbx_strand_id
1 'polypeptide(L)'
;MIEDIISELIFAQYFEQMFKDLQKEMEGSFGEYGDQNIVDDLLRFTEAYQNSIGGYNEAMIAAQKAFAEQGFDLFSQTRSASAKGFASMSQNSADELNGRFTAIQGHTFSIVEGMKILQANSSQALKHLAGIETNTSRLEAVENNLVKVNNTMSSVKSGIDDINNKGVFIKG
;
A
#
# COMPACT_ATOMS: atom_id res chain seq x y z
N MET A 1 -34.57 11.41 -10.96
CA MET A 1 -34.55 12.38 -9.84
C MET A 1 -34.96 11.73 -8.51
N ILE A 2 -36.21 11.24 -8.33
CA ILE A 2 -36.57 10.50 -7.10
C ILE A 2 -35.86 9.13 -7.05
N GLU A 3 -35.76 8.48 -8.20
CA GLU A 3 -34.98 7.26 -8.45
C GLU A 3 -33.53 7.36 -7.95
N ASP A 4 -32.84 8.42 -8.38
CA ASP A 4 -31.44 8.67 -8.06
C ASP A 4 -31.27 8.90 -6.55
N ILE A 5 -32.17 9.69 -5.94
CA ILE A 5 -32.15 9.97 -4.50
C ILE A 5 -32.32 8.67 -3.70
N ILE A 6 -33.24 7.79 -4.09
CA ILE A 6 -33.48 6.54 -3.34
C ILE A 6 -32.30 5.57 -3.51
N SER A 7 -31.75 5.49 -4.72
CA SER A 7 -30.55 4.69 -4.99
C SER A 7 -29.36 5.17 -4.17
N GLU A 8 -29.15 6.49 -4.11
CA GLU A 8 -28.09 7.12 -3.32
C GLU A 8 -28.29 6.89 -1.82
N LEU A 9 -29.51 6.98 -1.30
CA LEU A 9 -29.81 6.72 0.11
C LEU A 9 -29.55 5.27 0.50
N ILE A 10 -29.97 4.32 -0.33
CA ILE A 10 -29.73 2.88 -0.08
C ILE A 10 -28.24 2.58 -0.21
N PHE A 11 -27.56 3.15 -1.21
CA PHE A 11 -26.10 3.02 -1.33
C PHE A 11 -25.39 3.56 -0.09
N ALA A 12 -25.76 4.75 0.37
CA ALA A 12 -25.17 5.37 1.56
C ALA A 12 -25.38 4.49 2.81
N GLN A 13 -26.59 3.94 2.98
CA GLN A 13 -26.92 3.05 4.08
C GLN A 13 -26.00 1.83 4.17
N TYR A 14 -25.61 1.25 3.02
CA TYR A 14 -24.81 0.04 2.99
C TYR A 14 -23.31 0.29 2.92
N PHE A 15 -22.86 1.33 2.21
CA PHE A 15 -21.45 1.46 1.84
C PHE A 15 -20.76 2.72 2.37
N GLU A 16 -21.48 3.79 2.73
CA GLU A 16 -20.84 5.05 3.14
C GLU A 16 -19.96 4.89 4.37
N GLN A 17 -20.47 4.18 5.38
CA GLN A 17 -19.72 3.95 6.61
C GLN A 17 -18.47 3.10 6.33
N MET A 18 -18.55 2.15 5.41
CA MET A 18 -17.42 1.28 5.05
C MET A 18 -16.26 2.06 4.44
N PHE A 19 -16.55 3.03 3.58
CA PHE A 19 -15.51 3.89 3.01
C PHE A 19 -14.88 4.79 4.08
N LYS A 20 -15.69 5.31 5.02
CA LYS A 20 -15.18 6.08 6.17
C LYS A 20 -14.30 5.23 7.07
N ASP A 21 -14.71 3.99 7.33
CA ASP A 21 -13.96 3.05 8.15
C ASP A 21 -12.65 2.67 7.45
N LEU A 22 -12.68 2.33 6.16
CA LEU A 22 -11.47 2.08 5.36
C LEU A 22 -10.51 3.27 5.42
N GLN A 23 -11.00 4.49 5.21
CA GLN A 23 -10.15 5.68 5.29
C GLN A 23 -9.48 5.80 6.66
N LYS A 24 -10.27 5.65 7.73
CA LYS A 24 -9.78 5.74 9.11
C LYS A 24 -8.77 4.64 9.44
N GLU A 25 -9.02 3.42 8.99
CA GLU A 25 -8.12 2.28 9.16
C GLU A 25 -6.80 2.55 8.44
N MET A 26 -6.83 2.93 7.16
CA MET A 26 -5.63 3.26 6.40
C MET A 26 -4.83 4.42 7.02
N GLU A 27 -5.49 5.48 7.49
CA GLU A 27 -4.83 6.57 8.22
C GLU A 27 -4.20 6.07 9.53
N GLY A 28 -4.90 5.17 10.24
CA GLY A 28 -4.44 4.54 11.47
C GLY A 28 -3.21 3.67 11.27
N SER A 29 -3.12 2.96 10.15
CA SER A 29 -2.00 2.07 9.84
C SER A 29 -0.67 2.80 9.60
N PHE A 30 -0.71 4.11 9.30
CA PHE A 30 0.48 4.96 9.27
C PHE A 30 0.63 5.88 10.50
N GLY A 31 -0.24 5.73 11.51
CA GLY A 31 -0.14 6.43 12.79
C GLY A 31 0.94 5.87 13.72
N GLU A 32 1.04 6.42 14.94
CA GLU A 32 2.08 6.10 15.93
C GLU A 32 2.19 4.60 16.27
N TYR A 33 1.05 3.89 16.26
CA TYR A 33 0.95 2.45 16.55
C TYR A 33 0.54 1.62 15.34
N GLY A 34 0.57 2.19 14.14
CA GLY A 34 0.18 1.53 12.91
C GLY A 34 1.23 0.51 12.44
N ASP A 35 0.81 -0.44 11.62
CA ASP A 35 1.67 -1.52 11.10
C ASP A 35 2.46 -1.12 9.84
N GLN A 36 2.31 0.14 9.39
CA GLN A 36 2.93 0.74 8.21
C GLN A 36 2.55 0.04 6.90
N ASN A 37 1.36 -0.55 6.86
CA ASN A 37 0.81 -1.26 5.72
C ASN A 37 -0.70 -1.01 5.61
N ILE A 38 -1.33 -1.35 4.49
CA ILE A 38 -2.79 -1.22 4.29
C ILE A 38 -3.41 -2.50 3.74
N VAL A 39 -2.61 -3.57 3.64
CA VAL A 39 -3.04 -4.82 3.00
C VAL A 39 -4.23 -5.43 3.73
N ASP A 40 -4.18 -5.49 5.05
CA ASP A 40 -5.25 -6.04 5.87
C ASP A 40 -6.49 -5.13 5.90
N ASP A 41 -6.32 -3.81 5.90
CA ASP A 41 -7.41 -2.83 5.77
C ASP A 41 -8.19 -3.03 4.45
N LEU A 42 -7.47 -3.14 3.32
CA LEU A 42 -8.08 -3.35 2.01
C LEU A 42 -8.75 -4.73 1.89
N LEU A 43 -8.18 -5.76 2.50
CA LEU A 43 -8.78 -7.10 2.53
C LEU A 43 -10.08 -7.09 3.36
N ARG A 44 -10.06 -6.49 4.55
CA ARG A 44 -11.25 -6.33 5.40
C ARG A 44 -12.35 -5.56 4.68
N PHE A 45 -12.01 -4.44 4.04
CA PHE A 45 -12.95 -3.67 3.24
C PHE A 45 -13.57 -4.51 2.11
N THR A 46 -12.75 -5.24 1.36
CA THR A 46 -13.21 -6.05 0.23
C THR A 46 -14.19 -7.15 0.70
N GLU A 47 -13.87 -7.85 1.79
CA GLU A 47 -14.75 -8.86 2.38
C GLU A 47 -16.08 -8.25 2.86
N ALA A 48 -16.01 -7.14 3.58
CA ALA A 48 -17.20 -6.48 4.09
C ALA A 48 -18.09 -5.98 2.93
N TYR A 49 -17.47 -5.43 1.87
CA TYR A 49 -18.20 -4.88 0.72
C TYR A 49 -18.94 -6.00 0.00
N GLN A 50 -18.28 -7.14 -0.24
CA GLN A 50 -18.89 -8.32 -0.85
C GLN A 50 -20.13 -8.79 -0.07
N ASN A 51 -20.03 -8.83 1.26
CA ASN A 51 -21.13 -9.26 2.14
C ASN A 51 -22.31 -8.26 2.13
N SER A 52 -22.06 -6.99 1.82
CA SER A 52 -23.07 -5.93 1.81
C SER A 52 -23.86 -5.83 0.50
N ILE A 53 -23.34 -6.38 -0.61
CA ILE A 53 -24.01 -6.36 -1.92
C ILE A 53 -25.37 -7.07 -1.87
N GLY A 54 -25.48 -8.18 -1.15
CA GLY A 54 -26.73 -8.93 -1.02
C GLY A 54 -27.84 -8.08 -0.41
N GLY A 55 -27.56 -7.46 0.74
CA GLY A 55 -28.52 -6.59 1.42
C GLY A 55 -28.86 -5.33 0.62
N TYR A 56 -27.88 -4.72 -0.06
CA TYR A 56 -28.12 -3.60 -0.98
C TYR A 56 -29.14 -3.97 -2.06
N ASN A 57 -28.95 -5.13 -2.72
CA ASN A 57 -29.86 -5.60 -3.77
C ASN A 57 -31.28 -5.83 -3.24
N GLU A 58 -31.41 -6.45 -2.06
CA GLU A 58 -32.71 -6.68 -1.42
C GLU A 58 -33.42 -5.36 -1.08
N ALA A 59 -32.68 -4.36 -0.57
CA ALA A 59 -33.22 -3.04 -0.27
C ALA A 59 -33.70 -2.30 -1.52
N MET A 60 -32.96 -2.39 -2.63
CA MET A 60 -33.37 -1.82 -3.93
C MET A 60 -34.67 -2.45 -4.44
N ILE A 61 -34.81 -3.77 -4.35
CA ILE A 61 -36.03 -4.49 -4.74
C ILE A 61 -37.20 -4.07 -3.84
N ALA A 62 -36.98 -3.98 -2.53
CA ALA A 62 -38.01 -3.58 -1.58
C ALA A 62 -38.50 -2.15 -1.83
N ALA A 63 -37.58 -1.22 -2.10
CA ALA A 63 -37.91 0.17 -2.43
C ALA A 63 -38.73 0.27 -3.72
N GLN A 64 -38.33 -0.42 -4.79
CA GLN A 64 -39.11 -0.47 -6.04
C GLN A 64 -40.54 -0.98 -5.78
N LYS A 65 -40.69 -2.06 -5.00
CA LYS A 65 -42.02 -2.63 -4.69
C LYS A 65 -42.89 -1.64 -3.92
N ALA A 66 -42.34 -1.00 -2.89
CA ALA A 66 -43.07 -0.06 -2.05
C ALA A 66 -43.59 1.15 -2.85
N PHE A 67 -42.80 1.66 -3.79
CA PHE A 67 -43.23 2.77 -4.65
C PHE A 67 -44.20 2.33 -5.75
N ALA A 68 -44.04 1.12 -6.29
CA ALA A 68 -44.99 0.55 -7.25
C ALA A 68 -46.39 0.40 -6.66
N GLU A 69 -46.51 0.01 -5.39
CA GLU A 69 -47.78 -0.03 -4.65
C GLU A 69 -48.44 1.36 -4.51
N GLN A 70 -47.64 2.43 -4.55
CA GLN A 70 -48.11 3.82 -4.54
C GLN A 70 -48.34 4.39 -5.95
N GLY A 71 -48.22 3.56 -7.00
CA GLY A 71 -48.40 3.97 -8.39
C GLY A 71 -47.19 4.68 -9.01
N PHE A 72 -46.04 4.67 -8.34
CA PHE A 72 -44.79 5.22 -8.85
C PHE A 72 -43.89 4.10 -9.36
N ASP A 73 -43.38 4.26 -10.58
CA ASP A 73 -42.38 3.36 -11.13
C ASP A 73 -41.02 4.04 -11.01
N LEU A 74 -40.21 3.64 -10.03
CA LEU A 74 -38.98 4.37 -9.71
C LEU A 74 -37.93 4.23 -10.79
N PHE A 75 -37.71 3.02 -11.30
CA PHE A 75 -36.53 2.71 -12.09
C PHE A 75 -36.82 2.43 -13.59
N SER A 76 -38.01 2.77 -14.11
CA SER A 76 -38.35 2.47 -15.50
C SER A 76 -37.83 3.48 -16.52
N GLN A 77 -36.79 3.10 -17.25
CA GLN A 77 -36.53 3.72 -18.54
C GLN A 77 -37.39 3.06 -19.63
N THR A 78 -38.55 3.67 -19.89
CA THR A 78 -39.30 3.64 -21.16
C THR A 78 -39.30 2.31 -21.94
N ARG A 79 -40.26 1.42 -21.63
CA ARG A 79 -41.23 0.79 -22.57
C ARG A 79 -41.93 -0.43 -21.95
N SER A 80 -43.25 -0.32 -21.82
CA SER A 80 -44.29 -1.33 -21.60
C SER A 80 -43.86 -2.81 -21.54
N ALA A 81 -43.75 -3.37 -20.33
CA ALA A 81 -43.86 -4.81 -20.00
C ALA A 81 -43.86 -5.01 -18.46
N SER A 82 -44.95 -4.60 -17.80
CA SER A 82 -45.10 -4.33 -16.36
C SER A 82 -44.91 -5.49 -15.36
N ALA A 83 -44.22 -6.58 -15.71
CA ALA A 83 -43.95 -7.68 -14.77
C ALA A 83 -42.56 -8.33 -14.94
N LYS A 84 -41.92 -8.23 -16.11
CA LYS A 84 -40.55 -8.77 -16.34
C LYS A 84 -39.44 -7.72 -16.16
N GLY A 85 -39.77 -6.43 -16.25
CA GLY A 85 -38.79 -5.35 -16.11
C GLY A 85 -38.24 -5.18 -14.69
N PHE A 86 -39.07 -5.41 -13.66
CA PHE A 86 -38.66 -5.22 -12.25
C PHE A 86 -37.49 -6.12 -11.84
N ALA A 87 -37.59 -7.41 -12.15
CA ALA A 87 -36.53 -8.37 -11.85
C ALA A 87 -35.26 -8.08 -12.66
N SER A 88 -35.38 -7.82 -13.97
CA SER A 88 -34.20 -7.67 -14.83
C SER A 88 -33.38 -6.42 -14.56
N MET A 89 -33.99 -5.36 -14.04
CA MET A 89 -33.31 -4.10 -13.78
C MET A 89 -32.65 -4.07 -12.40
N SER A 90 -33.30 -4.63 -11.36
CA SER A 90 -32.60 -4.92 -10.10
C SER A 90 -31.40 -5.84 -10.35
N GLN A 91 -31.53 -6.76 -11.29
CA GLN A 91 -30.44 -7.61 -11.75
C GLN A 91 -29.36 -6.82 -12.52
N ASN A 92 -29.70 -5.91 -13.44
CA ASN A 92 -28.72 -5.09 -14.14
C ASN A 92 -27.89 -4.20 -13.20
N SER A 93 -28.53 -3.57 -12.20
CA SER A 93 -27.82 -2.77 -11.20
C SER A 93 -26.94 -3.64 -10.29
N ALA A 94 -27.42 -4.84 -9.93
CA ALA A 94 -26.63 -5.82 -9.19
C ALA A 94 -25.43 -6.32 -10.02
N ASP A 95 -25.62 -6.57 -11.31
CA ASP A 95 -24.58 -7.04 -12.23
C ASP A 95 -23.52 -5.97 -12.46
N GLU A 96 -23.92 -4.70 -12.65
CA GLU A 96 -22.97 -3.58 -12.75
C GLU A 96 -22.20 -3.39 -11.44
N LEU A 97 -22.89 -3.41 -10.29
CA LEU A 97 -22.26 -3.26 -8.99
C LEU A 97 -21.27 -4.40 -8.72
N ASN A 98 -21.66 -5.63 -9.03
CA ASN A 98 -20.80 -6.80 -8.90
C ASN A 98 -19.60 -6.75 -9.86
N GLY A 99 -19.79 -6.23 -11.07
CA GLY A 99 -18.72 -5.98 -12.03
C GLY A 99 -17.71 -4.95 -11.53
N ARG A 100 -18.18 -3.81 -11.00
CA ARG A 100 -17.34 -2.79 -10.36
C ARG A 100 -16.61 -3.36 -9.14
N PHE A 101 -17.29 -4.15 -8.32
CA PHE A 101 -16.67 -4.80 -7.17
C PHE A 101 -15.58 -5.80 -7.56
N THR A 102 -15.82 -6.61 -8.60
CA THR A 102 -14.81 -7.54 -9.13
C THR A 102 -13.57 -6.76 -9.60
N ALA A 103 -13.75 -5.61 -10.24
CA ALA A 103 -12.64 -4.74 -10.62
C ALA A 103 -11.88 -4.18 -9.40
N ILE A 104 -12.60 -3.72 -8.37
CA ILE A 104 -12.01 -3.27 -7.09
C ILE A 104 -11.22 -4.40 -6.42
N GLN A 105 -11.74 -5.61 -6.40
CA GLN A 105 -11.05 -6.78 -5.86
C GLN A 105 -9.78 -7.08 -6.65
N GLY A 106 -9.83 -7.02 -7.99
CA GLY A 106 -8.65 -7.18 -8.85
C GLY A 106 -7.57 -6.13 -8.58
N HIS A 107 -7.97 -4.87 -8.43
CA HIS A 107 -7.06 -3.80 -8.03
C HIS A 107 -6.49 -4.00 -6.63
N THR A 108 -7.30 -4.48 -5.67
CA THR A 108 -6.85 -4.80 -4.32
C THR A 108 -5.78 -5.88 -4.35
N PHE A 109 -5.97 -6.97 -5.10
CA PHE A 109 -4.94 -7.98 -5.27
C PHE A 109 -3.65 -7.43 -5.87
N SER A 110 -3.75 -6.56 -6.88
CA SER A 110 -2.58 -5.91 -7.50
C SER A 110 -1.83 -5.01 -6.51
N ILE A 111 -2.55 -4.26 -5.66
CA ILE A 111 -1.95 -3.44 -4.60
C ILE A 111 -1.22 -4.32 -3.60
N VAL A 112 -1.83 -5.42 -3.15
CA VAL A 112 -1.23 -6.36 -2.19
C VAL A 112 0.05 -6.97 -2.76
N GLU A 113 0.07 -7.36 -4.04
CA GLU A 113 1.28 -7.85 -4.70
C GLU A 113 2.36 -6.76 -4.81
N GLY A 114 1.98 -5.54 -5.19
CA GLY A 114 2.88 -4.40 -5.23
C GLY A 114 3.54 -4.12 -3.88
N MET A 115 2.77 -4.17 -2.78
CA MET A 115 3.28 -3.98 -1.42
C MET A 115 4.30 -5.07 -1.02
N LYS A 116 4.07 -6.33 -1.39
CA LYS A 116 5.03 -7.42 -1.15
C LYS A 116 6.35 -7.19 -1.90
N ILE A 117 6.27 -6.72 -3.14
CA ILE A 117 7.47 -6.38 -3.94
C ILE A 117 8.23 -5.21 -3.30
N LEU A 118 7.52 -4.16 -2.89
CA LEU A 118 8.12 -3.01 -2.21
C LEU A 118 8.82 -3.42 -0.91
N GLN A 119 8.21 -4.28 -0.10
CA GLN A 119 8.80 -4.81 1.12
C GLN A 119 10.10 -5.60 0.83
N ALA A 120 10.08 -6.47 -0.18
CA ALA A 120 11.24 -7.24 -0.59
C ALA A 120 12.39 -6.33 -1.08
N ASN A 121 12.07 -5.37 -1.94
CA ASN A 121 13.04 -4.40 -2.47
C ASN A 121 13.64 -3.53 -1.35
N SER A 122 12.81 -3.07 -0.41
CA SER A 122 13.27 -2.28 0.74
C SER A 122 14.23 -3.08 1.61
N SER A 123 13.92 -4.35 1.87
CA SER A 123 14.80 -5.26 2.62
C SER A 123 16.14 -5.48 1.91
N GLN A 124 16.14 -5.58 0.58
CA GLN A 124 17.36 -5.71 -0.21
C GLN A 124 18.19 -4.41 -0.18
N ALA A 125 17.54 -3.25 -0.31
CA ALA A 125 18.19 -1.95 -0.21
C ALA A 125 18.89 -1.77 1.14
N LEU A 126 18.23 -2.13 2.26
CA LEU A 126 18.82 -2.08 3.60
C LEU A 126 20.08 -2.96 3.72
N LYS A 127 20.08 -4.16 3.11
CA LYS A 127 21.28 -5.02 3.07
C LYS A 127 22.44 -4.35 2.34
N HIS A 128 22.16 -3.69 1.21
CA HIS A 128 23.19 -2.95 0.47
C HIS A 128 23.73 -1.77 1.28
N LEU A 129 22.85 -1.02 1.97
CA LEU A 129 23.25 0.10 2.83
C LEU A 129 24.14 -0.35 4.00
N ALA A 130 23.80 -1.45 4.68
CA ALA A 130 24.65 -2.03 5.73
C ALA A 130 26.03 -2.48 5.19
N GLY A 131 26.07 -3.00 3.96
CA GLY A 131 27.32 -3.32 3.27
C GLY A 131 28.17 -2.08 2.97
N ILE A 132 27.53 -0.98 2.54
CA ILE A 132 28.19 0.31 2.32
C ILE A 132 28.76 0.84 3.64
N GLU A 133 27.98 0.85 4.72
CA GLU A 133 28.43 1.26 6.05
C GLU A 133 29.69 0.48 6.47
N THR A 134 29.65 -0.85 6.36
CA THR A 134 30.79 -1.71 6.70
C THR A 134 32.03 -1.39 5.85
N ASN A 135 31.85 -1.19 4.55
CA ASN A 135 32.93 -0.84 3.65
C ASN A 135 33.54 0.54 3.97
N THR A 136 32.71 1.52 4.31
CA THR A 136 33.14 2.87 4.71
C THR A 136 33.97 2.82 6.00
N SER A 137 33.52 2.08 7.02
CA SER A 137 34.29 1.88 8.25
C SER A 137 35.65 1.21 8.00
N ARG A 138 35.70 0.26 7.04
CA ARG A 138 36.97 -0.36 6.63
C ARG A 138 37.91 0.64 5.94
N LEU A 139 37.39 1.54 5.13
CA LEU A 139 38.20 2.58 4.46
C LEU A 139 38.85 3.52 5.48
N GLU A 140 38.12 3.93 6.52
CA GLU A 140 38.68 4.74 7.62
C GLU A 140 39.84 4.02 8.33
N ALA A 141 39.70 2.71 8.59
CA ALA A 141 40.77 1.91 9.18
C ALA A 141 42.00 1.82 8.25
N VAL A 142 41.78 1.68 6.94
CA VAL A 142 42.86 1.68 5.94
C VAL A 142 43.58 3.03 5.91
N GLU A 143 42.85 4.13 5.93
CA GLU A 143 43.42 5.48 5.95
C GLU A 143 44.31 5.70 7.18
N ASN A 144 43.83 5.32 8.37
CA ASN A 144 44.61 5.38 9.60
C ASN A 144 45.90 4.54 9.54
N ASN A 145 45.85 3.36 8.92
CA ASN A 145 47.04 2.53 8.74
C ASN A 145 48.02 3.14 7.73
N LEU A 146 47.55 3.77 6.66
CA LEU A 146 48.39 4.49 5.70
C LEU A 146 49.13 5.66 6.38
N VAL A 147 48.47 6.40 7.26
CA VAL A 147 49.12 7.45 8.08
C VAL A 147 50.26 6.87 8.91
N LYS A 148 50.04 5.73 9.58
CA LYS A 148 51.10 5.04 10.36
C LYS A 148 52.26 4.59 9.49
N VAL A 149 51.98 4.01 8.32
CA VAL A 149 53.02 3.60 7.36
C VAL A 149 53.85 4.79 6.90
N ASN A 150 53.22 5.93 6.57
CA ASN A 150 53.92 7.14 6.15
C ASN A 150 54.84 7.69 7.26
N ASN A 151 54.40 7.66 8.51
CA ASN A 151 55.21 8.08 9.65
C ASN A 151 56.42 7.15 9.86
N THR A 152 56.22 5.83 9.77
CA THR A 152 57.29 4.84 9.82
C THR A 152 58.29 5.04 8.68
N MET A 153 57.81 5.24 7.44
CA MET A 153 58.67 5.46 6.29
C MET A 153 59.49 6.75 6.41
N SER A 154 58.90 7.81 6.95
CA SER A 154 59.61 9.05 7.24
C SER A 154 60.74 8.83 8.25
N SER A 155 60.47 8.03 9.30
CA SER A 155 61.46 7.68 10.32
C SER A 155 62.60 6.82 9.75
N VAL A 156 62.27 5.83 8.92
CA VAL A 156 63.26 5.00 8.21
C VAL A 156 64.14 5.85 7.30
N LYS A 157 63.54 6.77 6.55
CA LYS A 157 64.26 7.71 5.69
C LYS A 157 65.25 8.55 6.51
N SER A 158 64.81 9.15 7.61
CA SER A 158 65.70 9.91 8.50
C SER A 158 66.83 9.06 9.06
N GLY A 159 66.57 7.81 9.45
CA GLY A 159 67.61 6.88 9.91
C GLY A 159 68.65 6.57 8.83
N ILE A 160 68.22 6.37 7.58
CA ILE A 160 69.12 6.18 6.43
C ILE A 160 69.94 7.45 6.16
N ASP A 161 69.32 8.63 6.22
CA ASP A 161 70.01 9.91 6.03
C ASP A 161 71.08 10.14 7.11
N ASP A 162 70.79 9.80 8.37
CA ASP A 162 71.77 9.85 9.46
C ASP A 162 72.95 8.88 9.22
N ILE A 163 72.68 7.65 8.76
CA ILE A 163 73.73 6.69 8.40
C ILE A 163 74.60 7.23 7.26
N ASN A 164 73.98 7.77 6.21
CA ASN A 164 74.69 8.31 5.05
C ASN A 164 75.57 9.51 5.42
N ASN A 165 75.12 10.38 6.33
CA ASN A 165 75.83 11.60 6.69
C ASN A 165 76.86 11.41 7.81
N LYS A 166 76.58 10.55 8.79
CA LYS A 166 77.38 10.41 10.03
C LYS A 166 78.10 9.07 10.15
N GLY A 167 77.79 8.10 9.27
CA GLY A 167 78.27 6.72 9.37
C GLY A 167 77.59 5.93 10.49
N VAL A 168 77.96 4.66 10.64
CA VAL A 168 77.45 3.77 11.71
C VAL A 168 78.49 3.70 12.84
N PHE A 169 78.15 4.22 14.02
CA PHE A 169 78.92 3.95 15.24
C PHE A 169 78.27 2.78 15.97
N ILE A 170 78.77 1.57 15.73
CA ILE A 170 78.45 0.44 16.60
C ILE A 170 79.18 0.69 17.91
N LYS A 171 78.46 1.06 18.97
CA LYS A 171 79.01 1.02 20.33
C LYS A 171 79.17 -0.45 20.72
N GLY A 172 80.39 -0.97 20.55
CA GLY A 172 80.86 -2.19 21.21
C GLY A 172 81.09 -1.95 22.69
#